data_AF-A0A2E4ITF3-F1
#
_entry.id   AF-A0A2E4ITF3-F1
#
_cell.length_a   1.000
_cell.length_b   1.000
_cell.length_c   1.000
_cell.angle_alpha   90.00
_cell.angle_beta   90.00
_cell.angle_gamma   90.00
#
_symmetry.space_group_name_H-M   'P 1'
#
loop_
_entity.id
_entity.type
_entity.pdbx_description
1 polymer ?
#
loop_
_entity_poly.entity_id
_entity_poly.type
_entity_poly.pdbx_seq_one_letter_code
_entity_poly.pdbx_strand_id
1 'polypeptide(L)'
;MKKLLDILYAPLYLAAGIVEIIKEKDKTTPTWLKLLAPVLAVGGLGIFAVLSFVQAFVMTAWLGNPLPVLGFDQSPDQPISFPHTIHAGVGPLVDTETGEPYMSISGQPRINDDGTAMEGLGMDCTYCHKQVSEQAWAGVPPVELCVSCHRVIGEQSNTDLKALRNYGLYEETKSPINWERVHRMPDHVRFVHAPHIWYLTENPDAIQNKPLGFKTLPDGTVAISQVCSTCHGNVAGMEQVWQDQPLKMGQCVACHRANEASVGCETCHH
;
A
#
# COMPACT_ATOMS: atom_id res chain seq x y z
N MET A 1 -9.71 51.48 4.08
CA MET A 1 -9.03 51.40 2.76
C MET A 1 -7.55 51.69 2.83
N LYS A 2 -7.08 52.86 3.32
CA LYS A 2 -5.63 53.20 3.36
C LYS A 2 -4.74 52.19 4.11
N LYS A 3 -5.14 51.79 5.32
CA LYS A 3 -4.45 50.73 6.11
C LYS A 3 -4.40 49.35 5.42
N LEU A 4 -5.35 49.06 4.52
CA LEU A 4 -5.38 47.78 3.79
C LEU A 4 -4.40 47.80 2.61
N LEU A 5 -4.29 48.94 1.92
CA LEU A 5 -3.27 49.16 0.91
C LEU A 5 -1.86 49.09 1.52
N ASP A 6 -1.63 49.73 2.68
CA ASP A 6 -0.30 49.70 3.31
C ASP A 6 0.16 48.27 3.68
N ILE A 7 -0.76 47.38 4.06
CA ILE A 7 -0.45 45.96 4.32
C ILE A 7 -0.18 45.20 3.02
N LEU A 8 -0.93 45.49 1.94
CA LEU A 8 -0.74 44.88 0.62
C LEU A 8 0.58 45.30 -0.05
N TYR A 9 1.05 46.54 0.18
CA TYR A 9 2.29 47.06 -0.41
C TYR A 9 3.51 46.96 0.52
N ALA A 10 3.33 46.60 1.80
CA ALA A 10 4.45 46.38 2.74
C ALA A 10 5.53 45.40 2.22
N PRO A 11 5.19 44.27 1.56
CA PRO A 11 6.20 43.38 0.99
C PRO A 11 7.02 44.04 -0.13
N LEU A 12 6.39 44.92 -0.92
CA LEU A 12 7.01 45.65 -2.02
C LEU A 12 8.00 46.71 -1.50
N TYR A 13 7.65 47.43 -0.44
CA TYR A 13 8.57 48.38 0.21
C TYR A 13 9.74 47.68 0.91
N LEU A 14 9.50 46.52 1.54
CA LEU A 14 10.56 45.68 2.10
C LEU A 14 11.51 45.16 1.02
N ALA A 15 10.98 44.66 -0.10
CA ALA A 15 11.79 44.21 -1.23
C ALA A 15 12.62 45.35 -1.84
N ALA A 16 12.03 46.54 -2.01
CA ALA A 16 12.74 47.72 -2.50
C ALA A 16 13.87 48.16 -1.56
N GLY A 17 13.62 48.19 -0.24
CA GLY A 17 14.64 48.50 0.77
C GLY A 17 15.78 47.49 0.80
N ILE A 18 15.47 46.19 0.64
CA ILE A 18 16.48 45.12 0.52
C ILE A 18 17.33 45.32 -0.75
N VAL A 19 16.71 45.69 -1.88
CA VAL A 19 17.43 45.96 -3.14
C VAL A 19 18.38 47.16 -3.00
N GLU A 20 17.98 48.24 -2.33
CA GLU A 20 18.86 49.38 -2.08
C GLU A 20 20.03 49.04 -1.15
N ILE A 21 19.77 48.29 -0.08
CA ILE A 21 20.83 47.80 0.83
C ILE A 21 21.83 46.91 0.07
N ILE A 22 21.33 46.04 -0.81
CA ILE A 22 22.18 45.19 -1.67
C ILE A 22 23.02 46.05 -2.63
N LYS A 23 22.42 47.05 -3.28
CA LYS A 23 23.12 47.96 -4.20
C LYS A 23 24.21 48.77 -3.51
N GLU A 24 23.95 49.29 -2.31
CA GLU A 24 24.92 50.10 -1.58
C GLU A 24 26.08 49.23 -1.07
N LYS A 25 25.77 48.04 -0.57
CA LYS A 25 26.77 47.04 -0.17
C LYS A 25 27.59 46.55 -1.37
N ASP A 26 26.99 46.45 -2.56
CA ASP A 26 27.68 46.07 -3.80
C ASP A 26 28.77 47.07 -4.20
N LYS A 27 28.60 48.38 -3.95
CA LYS A 27 29.63 49.39 -4.26
C LYS A 27 30.91 49.23 -3.44
N THR A 28 30.79 48.79 -2.19
CA THR A 28 31.92 48.64 -1.26
C THR A 28 32.51 47.24 -1.21
N THR A 29 31.90 46.27 -1.92
CA THR A 29 32.31 44.87 -1.87
C THR A 29 33.40 44.59 -2.91
N PRO A 30 34.56 44.04 -2.53
CA PRO A 30 35.62 43.72 -3.48
C PRO A 30 35.20 42.63 -4.47
N THR A 31 35.62 42.73 -5.73
CA THR A 31 35.17 41.90 -6.86
C THR A 31 35.30 40.39 -6.61
N TRP A 32 36.35 39.95 -5.90
CA TRP A 32 36.54 38.54 -5.56
C TRP A 32 35.44 38.01 -4.63
N LEU A 33 34.93 38.84 -3.71
CA LEU A 33 33.87 38.45 -2.77
C LEU A 33 32.50 38.40 -3.46
N LYS A 34 32.26 39.25 -4.46
CA LYS A 34 31.05 39.20 -5.31
C LYS A 34 30.95 37.90 -6.13
N LEU A 35 32.09 37.36 -6.54
CA LEU A 35 32.17 36.08 -7.26
C LEU A 35 32.13 34.88 -6.30
N LEU A 36 32.72 35.01 -5.10
CA LEU A 36 32.77 33.94 -4.10
C LEU A 36 31.41 33.68 -3.43
N ALA A 37 30.66 34.73 -3.08
CA ALA A 37 29.40 34.62 -2.36
C ALA A 37 28.34 33.75 -3.06
N PRO A 38 28.04 33.91 -4.37
CA PRO A 38 27.09 33.03 -5.05
C PRO A 38 27.62 31.59 -5.17
N VAL A 39 28.93 31.39 -5.34
CA VAL A 39 29.53 30.05 -5.38
C VAL A 39 29.39 29.34 -4.03
N LEU A 40 29.64 30.04 -2.91
CA LEU A 40 29.44 29.49 -1.57
C LEU A 40 27.96 29.29 -1.24
N ALA A 41 27.06 30.16 -1.70
CA ALA A 41 25.63 30.00 -1.51
C ALA A 41 25.07 28.78 -2.27
N VAL A 42 25.45 28.61 -3.54
CA VAL A 42 25.07 27.45 -4.36
C VAL A 42 25.71 26.17 -3.80
N GLY A 43 26.99 26.23 -3.41
CA GLY A 43 27.67 25.11 -2.76
C GLY A 43 27.03 24.72 -1.42
N GLY A 44 26.65 25.70 -0.60
CA GLY A 44 25.96 25.51 0.67
C GLY A 44 24.57 24.89 0.51
N LEU A 45 23.79 25.35 -0.48
CA LEU A 45 22.50 24.75 -0.82
C LEU A 45 22.65 23.31 -1.33
N GLY A 46 23.67 23.04 -2.14
CA GLY A 46 23.99 21.68 -2.61
C GLY A 46 24.34 20.75 -1.45
N ILE A 47 25.21 21.18 -0.53
CA ILE A 47 25.56 20.42 0.68
C ILE A 47 24.33 20.19 1.55
N PHE A 48 23.50 21.22 1.76
CA PHE A 48 22.28 21.10 2.54
C PHE A 48 21.29 20.10 1.92
N ALA A 49 21.13 20.11 0.60
CA ALA A 49 20.28 19.16 -0.11
C ALA A 49 20.79 17.72 0.05
N VAL A 50 22.11 17.50 -0.10
CA VAL A 50 22.73 16.18 0.08
C VAL A 50 22.59 15.70 1.53
N LEU A 51 22.88 16.55 2.52
CA LEU A 51 22.74 16.20 3.93
C LEU A 51 21.27 15.93 4.30
N SER A 52 20.33 16.70 3.77
CA SER A 52 18.90 16.47 3.97
C SER A 52 18.45 15.14 3.36
N PHE A 53 18.97 14.79 2.18
CA PHE A 53 18.71 13.50 1.54
C PHE A 53 19.29 12.34 2.34
N VAL A 54 20.54 12.46 2.81
CA VAL A 54 21.18 11.44 3.66
C VAL A 54 20.45 11.31 4.99
N GLN A 55 20.07 12.42 5.62
CA GLN A 55 19.28 12.41 6.86
C GLN A 55 17.92 11.75 6.64
N ALA A 56 17.23 12.05 5.55
CA ALA A 56 15.98 11.40 5.18
C ALA A 56 16.18 9.89 4.97
N PHE A 57 17.24 9.48 4.26
CA PHE A 57 17.59 8.07 4.04
C PHE A 57 17.92 7.33 5.35
N VAL A 58 18.68 7.96 6.25
CA VAL A 58 19.00 7.39 7.56
C VAL A 58 17.72 7.29 8.41
N MET A 59 16.87 8.32 8.39
CA MET A 59 15.59 8.28 9.10
C MET A 59 14.66 7.21 8.54
N THR A 60 14.58 7.01 7.22
CA THR A 60 13.78 5.91 6.66
C THR A 60 14.37 4.54 6.96
N ALA A 61 15.70 4.42 6.92
CA ALA A 61 16.38 3.19 7.31
C ALA A 61 16.15 2.83 8.78
N TRP A 62 16.13 3.82 9.68
CA TRP A 62 15.92 3.62 11.12
C TRP A 62 14.44 3.51 11.52
N LEU A 63 13.55 4.26 10.88
CA LEU A 63 12.10 4.21 11.14
C LEU A 63 11.41 3.10 10.35
N GLY A 64 12.14 2.38 9.49
CA GLY A 64 11.70 1.17 8.81
C GLY A 64 10.55 1.36 7.82
N ASN A 65 10.19 2.62 7.53
CA ASN A 65 9.20 2.99 6.54
C ASN A 65 9.90 3.85 5.48
N PRO A 66 9.95 3.43 4.21
CA PRO A 66 10.38 4.32 3.14
C PRO A 66 9.45 5.53 3.13
N LEU A 67 10.03 6.73 3.17
CA LEU A 67 9.29 7.97 3.02
C LEU A 67 8.53 7.88 1.68
N PRO A 68 7.19 8.01 1.67
CA PRO A 68 6.36 7.90 0.46
C PRO A 68 6.50 9.13 -0.46
N VAL A 69 7.71 9.69 -0.55
CA VAL A 69 7.97 11.02 -1.12
C VAL A 69 8.17 10.96 -2.64
N LEU A 70 8.30 9.77 -3.25
CA LEU A 70 8.66 9.63 -4.68
C LEU A 70 8.05 8.42 -5.41
N GLY A 71 6.90 7.88 -4.98
CA GLY A 71 6.25 6.79 -5.71
C GLY A 71 7.02 5.45 -5.69
N PHE A 72 7.81 5.21 -4.65
CA PHE A 72 8.33 3.88 -4.35
C PHE A 72 7.16 3.01 -3.89
N ASP A 73 6.52 2.36 -4.85
CA ASP A 73 5.47 1.38 -4.62
C ASP A 73 6.04 0.23 -3.78
N GLN A 74 5.34 -0.15 -2.69
CA GLN A 74 5.77 -1.26 -1.83
C GLN A 74 5.40 -2.63 -2.44
N SER A 75 4.81 -2.63 -3.61
CA SER A 75 4.25 -3.81 -4.26
C SER A 75 5.21 -4.30 -5.34
N PRO A 76 5.86 -5.46 -5.18
CA PRO A 76 6.64 -6.04 -6.27
C PRO A 76 5.74 -6.39 -7.46
N ASP A 77 6.28 -6.24 -8.67
CA ASP A 77 5.61 -6.68 -9.90
C ASP A 77 5.24 -8.16 -9.81
N GLN A 78 4.01 -8.48 -10.21
CA GLN A 78 3.47 -9.83 -10.15
C GLN A 78 3.58 -10.53 -11.52
N PRO A 79 3.73 -11.87 -11.55
CA PRO A 79 3.85 -12.62 -12.81
C PRO A 79 2.59 -12.56 -13.68
N ILE A 80 1.42 -12.38 -13.07
CA ILE A 80 0.15 -12.12 -13.73
C ILE A 80 -0.65 -11.09 -12.93
N SER A 81 -1.57 -10.39 -13.59
CA SER A 81 -2.54 -9.52 -12.91
C SER A 81 -3.59 -10.36 -12.19
N PHE A 82 -3.81 -10.08 -10.90
CA PHE A 82 -4.86 -10.72 -10.10
C PHE A 82 -5.60 -9.68 -9.24
N PRO A 83 -6.77 -9.22 -9.70
CA PRO A 83 -7.53 -8.17 -9.04
C PRO A 83 -8.38 -8.69 -7.88
N HIS A 84 -8.07 -8.33 -6.63
CA HIS A 84 -8.93 -8.70 -5.50
C HIS A 84 -10.26 -7.92 -5.52
N THR A 85 -10.30 -6.77 -6.19
CA THR A 85 -11.51 -5.98 -6.49
C THR A 85 -12.61 -6.79 -7.17
N ILE A 86 -12.27 -7.62 -8.17
CA ILE A 86 -13.26 -8.48 -8.87
C ILE A 86 -13.65 -9.66 -7.99
N HIS A 87 -12.69 -10.24 -7.27
CA HIS A 87 -12.88 -11.52 -6.60
C HIS A 87 -13.52 -11.36 -5.20
N ALA A 88 -12.91 -10.55 -4.34
CA ALA A 88 -13.33 -10.32 -2.96
C ALA A 88 -14.04 -8.96 -2.75
N GLY A 89 -13.86 -8.02 -3.68
CA GLY A 89 -14.57 -6.73 -3.67
C GLY A 89 -16.07 -6.89 -3.88
N VAL A 90 -16.81 -5.86 -3.51
CA VAL A 90 -18.27 -5.79 -3.65
C VAL A 90 -18.67 -4.50 -4.35
N GLY A 91 -19.70 -4.58 -5.19
CA GLY A 91 -20.26 -3.45 -5.91
C GLY A 91 -19.60 -3.19 -7.27
N PRO A 92 -20.03 -2.12 -7.97
CA PRO A 92 -19.59 -1.82 -9.32
C PRO A 92 -18.12 -1.39 -9.34
N LEU A 93 -17.36 -1.95 -10.26
CA LEU A 93 -15.96 -1.62 -10.53
C LEU A 93 -15.91 -0.39 -11.43
N VAL A 94 -16.15 0.76 -10.82
CA VAL A 94 -16.09 2.06 -11.47
C VAL A 94 -15.05 2.94 -10.79
N ASP A 95 -14.44 3.81 -11.58
CA ASP A 95 -13.59 4.88 -11.07
C ASP A 95 -14.45 5.89 -10.29
N THR A 96 -14.01 6.24 -9.08
CA THR A 96 -14.81 7.07 -8.17
C THR A 96 -14.93 8.53 -8.59
N GLU A 97 -14.05 9.01 -9.47
CA GLU A 97 -14.05 10.40 -9.93
C GLU A 97 -14.84 10.58 -11.22
N THR A 98 -14.69 9.63 -12.15
CA THR A 98 -15.28 9.68 -13.49
C THR A 98 -16.58 8.89 -13.60
N GLY A 99 -16.79 7.89 -12.75
CA GLY A 99 -17.91 6.94 -12.85
C GLY A 99 -17.79 5.95 -14.01
N GLU A 100 -16.68 5.98 -14.75
CA GLU A 100 -16.39 5.07 -15.86
C GLU A 100 -15.92 3.71 -15.34
N PRO A 101 -16.03 2.63 -16.16
CA PRO A 101 -15.53 1.32 -15.78
C PRO A 101 -14.05 1.35 -15.40
N TYR A 102 -13.71 0.66 -14.32
CA TYR A 102 -12.34 0.57 -13.83
C TYR A 102 -11.42 -0.07 -14.88
N MET A 103 -10.19 0.45 -15.00
CA MET A 103 -9.19 -0.06 -15.93
C MET A 103 -8.19 -0.95 -15.22
N SER A 104 -7.92 -2.13 -15.77
CA SER A 104 -6.86 -3.00 -15.27
C SER A 104 -5.48 -2.34 -15.38
N ILE A 105 -4.51 -2.88 -14.64
CA ILE A 105 -3.09 -2.49 -14.75
C ILE A 105 -2.56 -2.70 -16.19
N SER A 106 -3.12 -3.65 -16.93
CA SER A 106 -2.81 -3.91 -18.34
C SER A 106 -3.58 -3.01 -19.32
N GLY A 107 -4.39 -2.06 -18.83
CA GLY A 107 -5.17 -1.14 -19.64
C GLY A 107 -6.43 -1.74 -20.27
N GLN A 108 -6.96 -2.84 -19.71
CA GLN A 108 -8.21 -3.47 -20.14
C GLN A 108 -9.39 -3.00 -19.27
N PRO A 109 -10.51 -2.55 -19.85
CA PRO A 109 -11.67 -2.15 -19.07
C PRO A 109 -12.32 -3.36 -18.36
N ARG A 110 -12.74 -3.18 -17.11
CA ARG A 110 -13.48 -4.19 -16.33
C ARG A 110 -14.97 -4.06 -16.64
N ILE A 111 -15.37 -4.56 -17.82
CA ILE A 111 -16.76 -4.52 -18.32
C ILE A 111 -17.31 -5.91 -18.61
N ASN A 112 -18.61 -6.08 -18.43
CA ASN A 112 -19.36 -7.26 -18.86
C ASN A 112 -19.54 -7.28 -20.38
N ASP A 113 -20.04 -8.41 -20.91
CA ASP A 113 -20.29 -8.59 -22.35
C ASP A 113 -21.30 -7.58 -22.93
N ASP A 114 -22.17 -7.01 -22.10
CA ASP A 114 -23.15 -5.98 -22.46
C ASP A 114 -22.60 -4.54 -22.38
N GLY A 115 -21.32 -4.40 -22.02
CA GLY A 115 -20.64 -3.11 -21.87
C GLY A 115 -20.85 -2.42 -20.52
N THR A 116 -21.62 -3.01 -19.61
CA THR A 116 -21.77 -2.47 -18.24
C THR A 116 -20.51 -2.72 -17.41
N ALA A 117 -20.28 -1.90 -16.38
CA ALA A 117 -19.16 -2.13 -15.46
C ALA A 117 -19.33 -3.50 -14.77
N MET A 118 -18.23 -4.25 -14.66
CA MET A 118 -18.20 -5.47 -13.86
C MET A 118 -18.52 -5.15 -12.39
N GLU A 119 -19.09 -6.13 -11.70
CA GLU A 119 -19.30 -6.05 -10.26
C GLU A 119 -18.37 -7.03 -9.54
N GLY A 120 -17.87 -6.64 -8.37
CA GLY A 120 -17.11 -7.52 -7.50
C GLY A 120 -17.99 -8.65 -6.95
N LEU A 121 -17.48 -9.89 -6.99
CA LEU A 121 -18.22 -11.10 -6.60
C LEU A 121 -18.43 -11.23 -5.09
N GLY A 122 -17.64 -10.53 -4.26
CA GLY A 122 -17.71 -10.63 -2.81
C GLY A 122 -17.35 -12.02 -2.27
N MET A 123 -16.42 -12.74 -2.92
CA MET A 123 -16.00 -14.05 -2.45
C MET A 123 -15.32 -13.96 -1.08
N ASP A 124 -15.63 -14.93 -0.21
CA ASP A 124 -15.02 -15.03 1.11
C ASP A 124 -13.51 -15.31 1.00
N CYS A 125 -12.69 -14.57 1.77
CA CYS A 125 -11.24 -14.69 1.76
C CYS A 125 -10.76 -16.14 1.97
N THR A 126 -11.45 -16.90 2.83
CA THR A 126 -11.10 -18.28 3.17
C THR A 126 -11.39 -19.27 2.05
N TYR A 127 -12.16 -18.88 1.04
CA TYR A 127 -12.39 -19.72 -0.14
C TYR A 127 -11.09 -20.00 -0.90
N CYS A 128 -10.23 -18.99 -1.03
CA CYS A 128 -8.91 -19.12 -1.64
C CYS A 128 -7.82 -19.40 -0.59
N HIS A 129 -7.83 -18.68 0.53
CA HIS A 129 -6.83 -18.75 1.60
C HIS A 129 -7.23 -19.73 2.70
N LYS A 130 -7.51 -20.99 2.31
CA LYS A 130 -8.17 -21.99 3.15
C LYS A 130 -7.44 -22.35 4.44
N GLN A 131 -6.12 -22.21 4.47
CA GLN A 131 -5.30 -22.69 5.58
C GLN A 131 -5.14 -21.66 6.69
N VAL A 132 -5.65 -20.44 6.50
CA VAL A 132 -5.42 -19.29 7.39
C VAL A 132 -5.86 -19.55 8.83
N SER A 133 -6.91 -20.34 9.03
CA SER A 133 -7.45 -20.67 10.36
C SER A 133 -6.83 -21.91 11.01
N GLU A 134 -5.99 -22.66 10.31
CA GLU A 134 -5.49 -23.95 10.81
C GLU A 134 -3.95 -24.04 10.84
N GLN A 135 -3.28 -23.28 9.99
CA GLN A 135 -1.84 -23.40 9.77
C GLN A 135 -1.11 -22.12 10.16
N ALA A 136 0.23 -22.19 10.15
CA ALA A 136 1.08 -21.02 10.35
C ALA A 136 1.00 -20.00 9.21
N TRP A 137 0.43 -20.39 8.07
CA TRP A 137 0.40 -19.64 6.83
C TRP A 137 -0.99 -19.72 6.20
N ALA A 138 -1.44 -18.65 5.54
CA ALA A 138 -2.73 -18.61 4.85
C ALA A 138 -2.75 -19.38 3.52
N GLY A 139 -1.58 -19.42 2.85
CA GLY A 139 -1.39 -20.02 1.54
C GLY A 139 -1.81 -19.13 0.39
N VAL A 140 -1.20 -19.38 -0.77
CA VAL A 140 -1.65 -18.84 -2.06
C VAL A 140 -2.34 -19.99 -2.79
N PRO A 141 -3.55 -19.78 -3.34
CA PRO A 141 -4.29 -20.87 -3.97
C PRO A 141 -3.52 -21.48 -5.15
N PRO A 142 -3.67 -22.80 -5.37
CA PRO A 142 -3.09 -23.45 -6.54
C PRO A 142 -3.77 -22.98 -7.83
N VAL A 143 -3.05 -23.06 -8.95
CA VAL A 143 -3.54 -22.62 -10.27
C VAL A 143 -4.82 -23.36 -10.68
N GLU A 144 -4.95 -24.63 -10.28
CA GLU A 144 -6.13 -25.47 -10.48
C GLU A 144 -7.42 -24.83 -9.94
N LEU A 145 -7.35 -24.12 -8.79
CA LEU A 145 -8.51 -23.44 -8.24
C LEU A 145 -8.98 -22.33 -9.18
N CYS A 146 -8.04 -21.54 -9.71
CA CYS A 146 -8.34 -20.43 -10.61
C CYS A 146 -8.97 -20.92 -11.93
N VAL A 147 -8.40 -21.96 -12.53
CA VAL A 147 -8.89 -22.49 -13.82
C VAL A 147 -10.16 -23.33 -13.70
N SER A 148 -10.57 -23.72 -12.48
CA SER A 148 -11.88 -24.36 -12.26
C SER A 148 -13.04 -23.52 -12.80
N CYS A 149 -12.90 -22.19 -12.71
CA CYS A 149 -13.84 -21.19 -13.18
C CYS A 149 -13.36 -20.55 -14.50
N HIS A 150 -12.11 -20.07 -14.56
CA HIS A 150 -11.58 -19.32 -15.71
C HIS A 150 -11.34 -20.14 -16.99
N ARG A 151 -11.61 -21.44 -16.96
CA ARG A 151 -11.79 -22.24 -18.18
C ARG A 151 -12.99 -21.80 -19.02
N VAL A 152 -14.02 -21.24 -18.38
CA VAL A 152 -15.25 -20.76 -19.05
C VAL A 152 -15.57 -19.30 -18.74
N ILE A 153 -15.13 -18.78 -17.59
CA ILE A 153 -15.38 -17.39 -17.17
C ILE A 153 -14.33 -16.45 -17.77
N GLY A 154 -14.82 -15.33 -18.31
CA GLY A 154 -14.05 -14.23 -18.89
C GLY A 154 -13.75 -14.42 -20.37
N GLU A 155 -13.63 -13.31 -21.10
CA GLU A 155 -13.47 -13.34 -22.55
C GLU A 155 -12.22 -14.14 -22.98
N GLN A 156 -12.31 -14.85 -24.11
CA GLN A 156 -11.18 -15.64 -24.64
C GLN A 156 -10.03 -14.75 -25.15
N SER A 157 -10.35 -13.52 -25.57
CA SER A 157 -9.39 -12.51 -26.03
C SER A 157 -8.67 -11.79 -24.89
N ASN A 158 -9.16 -11.90 -23.65
CA ASN A 158 -8.61 -11.18 -22.49
C ASN A 158 -7.15 -11.59 -22.24
N THR A 159 -6.25 -10.61 -22.30
CA THR A 159 -4.80 -10.82 -22.19
C THR A 159 -4.37 -11.30 -20.81
N ASP A 160 -5.03 -10.82 -19.74
CA ASP A 160 -4.70 -11.19 -18.36
C ASP A 160 -5.04 -12.66 -18.11
N LEU A 161 -6.22 -13.10 -18.58
CA LEU A 161 -6.68 -14.49 -18.43
C LEU A 161 -5.94 -15.44 -19.35
N LYS A 162 -5.42 -14.98 -20.49
CA LYS A 162 -4.61 -15.82 -21.38
C LYS A 162 -3.38 -16.38 -20.66
N ALA A 163 -2.70 -15.56 -19.85
CA ALA A 163 -1.57 -16.02 -19.05
C ALA A 163 -2.00 -17.10 -18.04
N LEU A 164 -3.09 -16.86 -17.30
CA LEU A 164 -3.63 -17.83 -16.33
C LEU A 164 -3.99 -19.17 -17.00
N ARG A 165 -4.67 -19.13 -18.15
CA ARG A 165 -5.05 -20.32 -18.91
C ARG A 165 -3.82 -21.10 -19.36
N ASN A 166 -2.76 -20.43 -19.76
CA ASN A 166 -1.48 -21.09 -20.08
C ASN A 166 -0.89 -21.80 -18.85
N TYR A 167 -0.92 -21.19 -17.66
CA TYR A 167 -0.41 -21.82 -16.45
C TYR A 167 -1.21 -23.04 -16.00
N GLY A 168 -2.52 -23.08 -16.26
CA GLY A 168 -3.40 -24.09 -15.63
C GLY A 168 -4.16 -25.05 -16.54
N LEU A 169 -4.30 -24.79 -17.85
CA LEU A 169 -5.16 -25.60 -18.74
C LEU A 169 -4.43 -26.46 -19.77
N TYR A 170 -3.26 -26.05 -20.25
CA TYR A 170 -2.55 -26.75 -21.31
C TYR A 170 -1.37 -27.53 -20.74
N GLU A 171 -1.28 -28.82 -21.05
CA GLU A 171 -0.29 -29.73 -20.45
C GLU A 171 1.15 -29.30 -20.78
N GLU A 172 1.37 -28.74 -21.98
CA GLU A 172 2.69 -28.31 -22.45
C GLU A 172 3.22 -27.07 -21.72
N THR A 173 2.31 -26.22 -21.20
CA THR A 173 2.65 -24.97 -20.51
C THR A 173 2.30 -24.97 -19.03
N LYS A 174 1.67 -26.06 -18.55
CA LYS A 174 1.21 -26.19 -17.17
C LYS A 174 2.38 -26.01 -16.22
N SER A 175 2.29 -25.01 -15.36
CA SER A 175 3.34 -24.69 -14.39
C SER A 175 2.77 -23.89 -13.21
N PRO A 176 3.37 -23.99 -12.01
CA PRO A 176 2.97 -23.16 -10.90
C PRO A 176 3.28 -21.68 -11.19
N ILE A 177 2.44 -20.79 -10.69
CA ILE A 177 2.70 -19.35 -10.74
C ILE A 177 3.67 -19.00 -9.61
N ASN A 178 4.83 -18.44 -9.96
CA ASN A 178 5.84 -17.99 -9.01
C ASN A 178 5.50 -16.58 -8.51
N TRP A 179 4.58 -16.51 -7.55
CA TRP A 179 4.13 -15.24 -6.96
C TRP A 179 5.22 -14.52 -6.19
N GLU A 180 5.26 -13.19 -6.33
CA GLU A 180 6.15 -12.36 -5.53
C GLU A 180 5.48 -11.96 -4.22
N ARG A 181 6.06 -12.40 -3.10
CA ARG A 181 5.50 -12.15 -1.78
C ARG A 181 5.59 -10.67 -1.40
N VAL A 182 4.45 -10.03 -1.20
CA VAL A 182 4.31 -8.64 -0.73
C VAL A 182 4.69 -8.52 0.75
N HIS A 183 4.00 -9.27 1.63
CA HIS A 183 4.23 -9.22 3.07
C HIS A 183 5.38 -10.15 3.46
N ARG A 184 6.54 -9.59 3.86
CA ARG A 184 7.70 -10.35 4.30
C ARG A 184 8.08 -9.96 5.74
N MET A 185 8.24 -10.97 6.58
CA MET A 185 8.88 -10.83 7.89
C MET A 185 10.28 -11.46 7.84
N PRO A 186 11.24 -10.99 8.65
CA PRO A 186 12.55 -11.61 8.76
C PRO A 186 12.47 -13.08 9.19
N ASP A 187 13.43 -13.92 8.76
CA ASP A 187 13.40 -15.37 9.02
C ASP A 187 13.47 -15.75 10.51
N HIS A 188 14.00 -14.87 11.36
CA HIS A 188 14.03 -15.05 12.82
C HIS A 188 12.70 -14.66 13.50
N VAL A 189 11.68 -14.27 12.73
CA VAL A 189 10.32 -13.98 13.22
C VAL A 189 9.42 -15.16 12.87
N ARG A 190 8.83 -15.76 13.89
CA ARG A 190 7.78 -16.77 13.76
C ARG A 190 6.41 -16.12 13.93
N PHE A 191 5.65 -16.10 12.85
CA PHE A 191 4.24 -15.74 12.86
C PHE A 191 3.40 -16.96 12.46
N VAL A 192 2.33 -17.23 13.21
CA VAL A 192 1.41 -18.35 12.97
C VAL A 192 0.01 -17.77 12.82
N HIS A 193 -0.63 -17.92 11.65
CA HIS A 193 -1.94 -17.30 11.39
C HIS A 193 -3.05 -17.83 12.32
N ALA A 194 -3.22 -19.16 12.42
CA ALA A 194 -4.32 -19.79 13.14
C ALA A 194 -4.67 -19.17 14.52
N PRO A 195 -3.73 -19.03 15.49
CA PRO A 195 -4.06 -18.45 16.79
C PRO A 195 -4.51 -16.99 16.73
N HIS A 196 -3.97 -16.19 15.80
CA HIS A 196 -4.39 -14.80 15.62
C HIS A 196 -5.80 -14.72 15.03
N ILE A 197 -6.10 -15.60 14.07
CA ILE A 197 -7.44 -15.67 13.46
C ILE A 197 -8.49 -16.08 14.47
N TRP A 198 -8.22 -17.12 15.27
CA TRP A 198 -9.16 -17.57 16.31
C TRP A 198 -9.37 -16.48 17.37
N TYR A 199 -8.29 -15.88 17.87
CA TYR A 199 -8.41 -14.81 18.86
C TYR A 199 -9.27 -13.65 18.35
N LEU A 200 -9.02 -13.16 17.14
CA LEU A 200 -9.80 -12.04 16.58
C LEU A 200 -11.25 -12.44 16.28
N THR A 201 -11.48 -13.68 15.86
CA THR A 201 -12.83 -14.21 15.62
C THR A 201 -13.68 -14.21 16.89
N GLU A 202 -13.06 -14.55 18.02
CA GLU A 202 -13.71 -14.59 19.34
C GLU A 202 -13.75 -13.23 20.05
N ASN A 203 -12.92 -12.27 19.63
CA ASN A 203 -12.79 -10.96 20.26
C ASN A 203 -13.00 -9.82 19.23
N PRO A 204 -14.26 -9.54 18.82
CA PRO A 204 -14.55 -8.54 17.79
C PRO A 204 -14.11 -7.11 18.12
N ASP A 205 -13.89 -6.81 19.40
CA ASP A 205 -13.40 -5.51 19.88
C ASP A 205 -11.90 -5.33 19.65
N ALA A 206 -11.14 -6.43 19.53
CA ALA A 206 -9.71 -6.40 19.21
C ALA A 206 -9.44 -6.12 17.72
N ILE A 207 -10.45 -6.29 16.86
CA ILE A 207 -10.34 -6.10 15.41
C ILE A 207 -10.19 -4.62 15.07
N GLN A 208 -9.02 -4.27 14.53
CA GLN A 208 -8.73 -2.96 13.97
C GLN A 208 -9.13 -2.94 12.49
N ASN A 209 -9.44 -1.76 11.94
CA ASN A 209 -9.78 -1.58 10.51
C ASN A 209 -10.92 -2.49 10.03
N LYS A 210 -12.04 -2.53 10.78
CA LYS A 210 -13.20 -3.38 10.45
C LYS A 210 -13.64 -3.17 8.99
N PRO A 211 -13.82 -4.26 8.21
CA PRO A 211 -14.17 -4.16 6.79
C PRO A 211 -15.60 -3.64 6.61
N LEU A 212 -15.91 -3.22 5.38
CA LEU A 212 -17.28 -2.85 5.04
C LEU A 212 -18.22 -4.05 5.25
N GLY A 213 -19.35 -3.83 5.91
CA GLY A 213 -20.30 -4.89 6.21
C GLY A 213 -19.89 -5.80 7.38
N PHE A 214 -18.95 -5.38 8.22
CA PHE A 214 -18.60 -6.04 9.47
C PHE A 214 -19.85 -6.30 10.33
N LYS A 215 -20.03 -7.54 10.77
CA LYS A 215 -21.19 -7.99 11.55
C LYS A 215 -20.76 -9.02 12.58
N THR A 216 -21.11 -8.76 13.83
CA THR A 216 -21.02 -9.75 14.91
C THR A 216 -22.16 -10.76 14.77
N LEU A 217 -21.82 -12.04 14.92
CA LEU A 217 -22.75 -13.15 14.95
C LEU A 217 -23.52 -13.17 16.28
N PRO A 218 -24.68 -13.87 16.35
CA PRO A 218 -25.50 -13.92 17.56
C PRO A 218 -24.79 -14.51 18.79
N ASP A 219 -23.75 -15.31 18.59
CA ASP A 219 -22.91 -15.89 19.64
C ASP A 219 -21.79 -14.95 20.13
N GLY A 220 -21.72 -13.74 19.57
CA GLY A 220 -20.70 -12.74 19.90
C GLY A 220 -19.40 -12.87 19.10
N THR A 221 -19.27 -13.83 18.19
CA THR A 221 -18.09 -13.99 17.32
C THR A 221 -18.24 -13.25 15.99
N VAL A 222 -17.24 -13.32 15.10
CA VAL A 222 -17.33 -12.82 13.71
C VAL A 222 -16.92 -13.89 12.71
N ALA A 223 -17.28 -13.72 11.43
CA ALA A 223 -16.76 -14.61 10.39
C ALA A 223 -15.24 -14.42 10.20
N ILE A 224 -14.52 -15.50 9.90
CA ILE A 224 -13.06 -15.51 9.74
C ILE A 224 -12.59 -14.46 8.72
N SER A 225 -13.28 -14.30 7.60
CA SER A 225 -12.93 -13.31 6.57
C SER A 225 -12.99 -11.86 7.05
N GLN A 226 -13.71 -11.58 8.14
CA GLN A 226 -13.87 -10.22 8.67
C GLN A 226 -12.73 -9.75 9.57
N VAL A 227 -11.75 -10.62 9.89
CA VAL A 227 -10.63 -10.26 10.76
C VAL A 227 -9.37 -9.87 9.99
N CYS A 228 -9.30 -10.19 8.70
CA CYS A 228 -8.08 -10.06 7.89
C CYS A 228 -7.59 -8.61 7.76
N SER A 229 -8.51 -7.65 7.71
CA SER A 229 -8.21 -6.23 7.47
C SER A 229 -7.48 -5.56 8.64
N THR A 230 -7.51 -6.17 9.83
CA THR A 230 -6.68 -5.75 10.97
C THR A 230 -5.20 -5.74 10.62
N CYS A 231 -4.74 -6.70 9.81
CA CYS A 231 -3.33 -6.82 9.43
C CYS A 231 -3.06 -6.49 7.96
N HIS A 232 -4.01 -6.70 7.06
CA HIS A 232 -3.79 -6.54 5.61
C HIS A 232 -4.50 -5.33 5.00
N GLY A 233 -5.26 -4.55 5.78
CA GLY A 233 -6.05 -3.44 5.27
C GLY A 233 -7.21 -3.90 4.39
N ASN A 234 -7.73 -3.00 3.56
CA ASN A 234 -8.87 -3.30 2.68
C ASN A 234 -8.44 -4.03 1.39
N VAL A 235 -8.03 -5.31 1.52
CA VAL A 235 -7.58 -6.13 0.37
C VAL A 235 -8.67 -6.28 -0.70
N ALA A 236 -9.94 -6.31 -0.30
CA ALA A 236 -11.07 -6.38 -1.22
C ALA A 236 -11.15 -5.17 -2.17
N GLY A 237 -10.53 -4.03 -1.81
CA GLY A 237 -10.41 -2.85 -2.66
C GLY A 237 -9.10 -2.75 -3.44
N MET A 238 -8.25 -3.78 -3.43
CA MET A 238 -6.92 -3.74 -4.05
C MET A 238 -6.90 -4.42 -5.43
N GLU A 239 -6.58 -3.66 -6.48
CA GLU A 239 -6.34 -4.24 -7.82
C GLU A 239 -5.04 -5.06 -7.85
N GLN A 240 -3.98 -4.55 -7.22
CA GLN A 240 -2.77 -5.29 -6.91
C GLN A 240 -2.53 -5.13 -5.42
N VAL A 241 -2.14 -6.20 -4.74
CA VAL A 241 -1.93 -6.16 -3.29
C VAL A 241 -0.67 -5.35 -2.99
N TRP A 242 -0.83 -4.37 -2.09
CA TRP A 242 0.27 -3.66 -1.46
C TRP A 242 0.31 -3.94 0.04
N GLN A 243 1.40 -3.55 0.68
CA GLN A 243 1.53 -3.62 2.12
C GLN A 243 0.87 -2.39 2.77
N ASP A 244 -0.36 -2.54 3.26
CA ASP A 244 -1.11 -1.47 3.95
C ASP A 244 -0.58 -1.23 5.37
N GLN A 245 -0.43 -2.31 6.15
CA GLN A 245 0.10 -2.25 7.50
C GLN A 245 1.61 -2.52 7.52
N PRO A 246 2.39 -1.82 8.37
CA PRO A 246 3.84 -1.96 8.37
C PRO A 246 4.33 -3.31 8.91
N LEU A 247 3.51 -4.01 9.72
CA LEU A 247 3.79 -5.34 10.29
C LEU A 247 5.18 -5.44 10.94
N LYS A 248 5.56 -4.39 11.68
CA LYS A 248 6.82 -4.32 12.42
C LYS A 248 6.61 -4.71 13.88
N MET A 249 7.70 -5.04 14.56
CA MET A 249 7.72 -5.42 15.98
C MET A 249 6.89 -4.48 16.86
N GLY A 250 6.98 -3.16 16.66
CA GLY A 250 6.22 -2.18 17.43
C GLY A 250 4.70 -2.36 17.33
N GLN A 251 4.18 -2.69 16.14
CA GLN A 251 2.77 -2.95 15.93
C GLN A 251 2.33 -4.26 16.62
N CYS A 252 3.12 -5.32 16.49
CA CYS A 252 2.84 -6.61 17.14
C CYS A 252 2.81 -6.46 18.67
N VAL A 253 3.84 -5.83 19.25
CA VAL A 253 3.95 -5.63 20.70
C VAL A 253 2.84 -4.73 21.22
N ALA A 254 2.49 -3.65 20.51
CA ALA A 254 1.39 -2.76 20.91
C ALA A 254 0.05 -3.51 20.90
N CYS A 255 -0.22 -4.28 19.85
CA CYS A 255 -1.44 -5.09 19.76
C CYS A 255 -1.51 -6.13 20.88
N HIS A 256 -0.42 -6.85 21.14
CA HIS A 256 -0.36 -7.84 22.22
C HIS A 256 -0.59 -7.19 23.59
N ARG A 257 0.04 -6.03 23.88
CA ARG A 257 -0.19 -5.30 25.15
C ARG A 257 -1.64 -4.86 25.33
N ALA A 258 -2.27 -4.37 24.27
CA ALA A 258 -3.66 -3.92 24.31
C ALA A 258 -4.65 -5.07 24.57
N ASN A 259 -4.21 -6.31 24.32
CA ASN A 259 -5.02 -7.53 24.39
C ASN A 259 -4.48 -8.52 25.44
N GLU A 260 -3.62 -8.06 26.36
CA GLU A 260 -3.04 -8.87 27.44
C GLU A 260 -2.33 -10.16 26.97
N ALA A 261 -1.86 -10.18 25.71
CA ALA A 261 -1.10 -11.29 25.14
C ALA A 261 0.40 -11.17 25.47
N SER A 262 1.10 -12.31 25.40
CA SER A 262 2.54 -12.35 25.68
C SER A 262 3.34 -11.44 24.74
N VAL A 263 4.25 -10.65 25.30
CA VAL A 263 5.22 -9.83 24.57
C VAL A 263 6.65 -10.33 24.77
N GLY A 264 6.80 -11.54 25.31
CA GLY A 264 8.10 -12.20 25.45
C GLY A 264 8.74 -12.42 24.08
N CYS A 265 10.07 -12.32 24.01
CA CYS A 265 10.80 -12.44 22.75
C CYS A 265 10.49 -13.77 22.06
N GLU A 266 10.42 -14.86 22.83
CA GLU A 266 10.13 -16.22 22.40
C GLU A 266 8.71 -16.42 21.83
N THR A 267 7.82 -15.45 22.05
CA THR A 267 6.46 -15.49 21.48
C THR A 267 6.50 -15.26 19.97
N CYS A 268 7.42 -14.42 19.50
CA CYS A 268 7.51 -14.01 18.10
C CYS A 268 8.84 -14.41 17.44
N HIS A 269 9.84 -14.82 18.23
CA HIS A 269 11.17 -15.15 17.76
C HIS A 269 11.58 -16.56 18.18
N HIS A 270 12.44 -17.17 17.38
CA HIS A 270 13.11 -18.42 17.69
C HIS A 270 14.35 -18.19 18.55
#